data_AF-A0A955NQF0-F1
#
_entry.id   AF-A0A955NQF0-F1
#
_cell.length_a   1.000
_cell.length_b   1.000
_cell.length_c   1.000
_cell.angle_alpha   90.00
_cell.angle_beta   90.00
_cell.angle_gamma   90.00
#
_symmetry.space_group_name_H-M   'P 1'
#
loop_
_entity.id
_entity.type
_entity.pdbx_description
1 polymer ?
#
loop_
_entity_poly.entity_id
_entity_poly.type
_entity_poly.pdbx_seq_one_letter_code
_entity_poly.pdbx_strand_id
1 'polypeptide(L)'
;VLIDPTTFGMTKEDFIDRMLHEKGIKVGMHYIPLTWTTAFKNRGYDRGQFPVADHVGENVVTFPVGPRLTEEALEYLVESVVSLAG
;
A
#
# COMPACT_ATOMS: atom_id res chain seq x y z
N VAL A 1 -3.18 1.81 5.13
CA VAL A 1 -3.36 3.19 4.61
C VAL A 1 -3.57 3.10 3.12
N LEU A 2 -4.46 3.90 2.53
CA LEU A 2 -4.67 3.91 1.08
C LEU A 2 -3.77 4.98 0.46
N ILE A 3 -2.99 4.60 -0.54
CA ILE A 3 -2.21 5.51 -1.38
C ILE A 3 -3.09 5.84 -2.57
N ASP A 4 -3.68 7.04 -2.54
CA ASP A 4 -4.53 7.54 -3.60
C ASP A 4 -3.66 8.17 -4.71
N PRO A 5 -3.71 7.66 -5.96
CA PRO A 5 -2.97 8.23 -7.08
C PRO A 5 -3.28 9.70 -7.35
N THR A 6 -4.45 10.19 -6.97
CA THR A 6 -4.80 11.61 -7.11
C THR A 6 -4.06 12.51 -6.11
N THR A 7 -3.72 11.97 -4.94
CA THR A 7 -2.98 12.70 -3.89
C THR A 7 -1.47 12.58 -4.08
N PHE A 8 -0.99 11.40 -4.46
CA PHE A 8 0.47 11.16 -4.59
C PHE A 8 0.99 11.36 -6.01
N GLY A 9 0.12 11.39 -7.03
CA GLY A 9 0.54 11.46 -8.43
C GLY A 9 1.26 10.19 -8.91
N MET A 10 1.16 9.08 -8.17
CA MET A 10 1.83 7.80 -8.47
C MET A 10 0.98 6.61 -8.02
N THR A 11 1.29 5.42 -8.52
CA THR A 11 0.62 4.19 -8.09
C THR A 11 1.10 3.73 -6.71
N LYS A 12 0.35 2.82 -6.08
CA LYS A 12 0.79 2.14 -4.85
C LYS A 12 2.13 1.41 -5.05
N GLU A 13 2.32 0.74 -6.19
CA GLU A 13 3.57 0.06 -6.53
C GLU A 13 4.74 1.05 -6.61
N ASP A 14 4.58 2.18 -7.31
CA ASP A 14 5.60 3.23 -7.37
C ASP A 14 5.90 3.79 -5.97
N PHE A 15 4.87 4.02 -5.16
CA PHE A 15 5.03 4.50 -3.79
C PHE A 15 5.84 3.52 -2.92
N ILE A 16 5.57 2.22 -3.03
CA ILE A 16 6.32 1.18 -2.31
C ILE A 16 7.79 1.18 -2.75
N ASP A 17 8.06 1.25 -4.05
CA ASP A 17 9.41 1.29 -4.60
C ASP A 17 10.17 2.54 -4.13
N ARG A 18 9.55 3.72 -4.16
CA ARG A 18 10.17 4.97 -3.68
C ARG A 18 10.42 4.96 -2.18
N MET A 19 9.48 4.45 -1.38
CA MET A 19 9.68 4.29 0.07
C MET A 19 10.89 3.38 0.36
N LEU A 20 11.04 2.29 -0.40
CA LEU A 20 12.16 1.37 -0.22
C LEU A 20 13.49 1.99 -0.68
N HIS A 21 13.54 2.52 -1.89
CA HIS A 21 14.79 2.89 -2.54
C HIS A 21 15.26 4.31 -2.22
N GLU A 22 14.36 5.26 -1.98
CA GLU A 22 14.71 6.65 -1.66
C GLU A 22 14.73 6.92 -0.15
N LYS A 23 13.86 6.25 0.62
CA LYS A 23 13.69 6.48 2.07
C LYS A 23 14.24 5.34 2.93
N GLY A 24 14.59 4.20 2.35
CA GLY A 24 15.06 3.03 3.10
C GLY A 24 13.97 2.39 3.98
N ILE A 25 12.69 2.65 3.72
CA ILE A 25 11.56 2.15 4.51
C ILE A 25 10.85 1.05 3.73
N LYS A 26 10.91 -0.17 4.25
CA LYS A 26 10.16 -1.30 3.68
C LYS A 26 8.69 -1.21 4.05
N VAL A 27 7.84 -1.07 3.04
CA VAL A 27 6.38 -1.04 3.17
C VAL A 27 5.79 -2.37 2.68
N GLY A 28 4.78 -2.87 3.40
CA GLY A 28 4.08 -4.12 3.06
C GLY A 28 2.72 -3.89 2.39
N MET A 29 2.06 -4.99 2.04
CA MET A 29 0.69 -5.00 1.51
C MET A 29 -0.15 -6.04 2.27
N HIS A 30 -1.29 -5.64 2.81
CA HIS A 30 -2.25 -6.53 3.49
C HIS A 30 -3.68 -6.11 3.15
N TYR A 31 -4.44 -6.89 2.39
CA TYR A 31 -4.04 -8.01 1.52
C TYR A 31 -4.59 -7.77 0.12
N ILE A 32 -4.13 -8.54 -0.86
CA ILE A 32 -4.87 -8.61 -2.13
C ILE A 32 -6.26 -9.21 -1.88
N PRO A 33 -7.31 -8.76 -2.59
CA PRO A 33 -8.62 -9.38 -2.55
C PRO A 33 -8.54 -10.88 -2.85
N LEU A 34 -9.28 -11.69 -2.08
CA LEU A 34 -9.31 -13.14 -2.28
C LEU A 34 -9.73 -13.52 -3.70
N THR A 35 -10.65 -12.75 -4.28
CA THR A 35 -11.14 -12.91 -5.66
C THR A 35 -10.05 -12.76 -6.70
N TRP A 36 -8.92 -12.10 -6.39
CA TRP A 36 -7.79 -11.99 -7.32
C TRP A 36 -6.91 -13.25 -7.33
N THR A 37 -6.99 -14.07 -6.27
CA THR A 37 -6.19 -15.29 -6.16
C THR A 37 -6.68 -16.35 -7.15
N THR A 38 -5.75 -17.18 -7.64
CA THR A 38 -6.06 -18.27 -8.58
C THR A 38 -7.15 -19.20 -8.05
N ALA A 39 -7.19 -19.44 -6.74
CA ALA A 39 -8.19 -20.32 -6.12
C ALA A 39 -9.62 -19.81 -6.27
N PHE A 40 -9.85 -18.49 -6.24
CA PHE A 40 -11.19 -17.91 -6.42
C PHE A 40 -11.49 -17.62 -7.89
N LYS A 41 -10.48 -17.28 -8.70
CA LYS A 41 -10.64 -17.20 -10.16
C LYS A 41 -11.18 -18.50 -10.76
N ASN A 42 -10.63 -19.63 -10.34
CA ASN A 42 -11.10 -20.95 -10.77
C ASN A 42 -12.53 -21.30 -10.31
N ARG A 43 -13.13 -20.50 -9.42
CA ARG A 43 -14.51 -20.65 -8.95
C ARG A 43 -15.46 -19.65 -9.62
N GLY A 44 -15.01 -18.93 -10.65
CA GLY A 44 -15.82 -17.97 -11.41
C GLY A 44 -15.85 -16.56 -10.84
N TYR A 45 -14.95 -16.24 -9.89
CA TYR A 45 -14.79 -14.87 -9.40
C TYR A 45 -13.76 -14.11 -10.23
N ASP A 46 -14.09 -12.87 -10.59
CA ASP A 46 -13.23 -12.01 -11.38
C ASP A 46 -13.07 -10.62 -10.75
N ARG A 47 -12.01 -9.92 -11.19
CA ARG A 47 -11.79 -8.51 -10.88
C ARG A 47 -12.97 -7.66 -11.38
N GLY A 48 -13.36 -6.65 -10.62
CA GLY A 48 -14.47 -5.75 -10.94
C GLY A 48 -15.81 -6.18 -10.34
N GLN A 49 -15.94 -7.42 -9.86
CA GLN A 49 -17.16 -7.88 -9.20
C GLN A 49 -17.31 -7.34 -7.77
N PHE A 50 -16.22 -6.87 -7.16
CA PHE A 50 -16.18 -6.41 -5.77
C PHE A 50 -15.46 -5.06 -5.70
N PRO A 51 -16.07 -3.97 -6.21
CA PRO A 51 -15.39 -2.71 -6.46
C PRO A 51 -14.72 -2.11 -5.22
N VAL A 52 -15.30 -2.29 -4.04
CA VAL A 52 -14.70 -1.83 -2.77
C VAL A 52 -13.44 -2.62 -2.44
N ALA A 53 -13.48 -3.95 -2.57
CA ALA A 53 -12.32 -4.79 -2.31
C ALA A 53 -11.22 -4.52 -3.35
N ASP A 54 -11.60 -4.36 -4.62
CA ASP A 54 -10.69 -4.04 -5.71
C ASP A 54 -9.97 -2.71 -5.44
N HIS A 55 -10.73 -1.66 -5.11
CA HIS A 55 -10.19 -0.35 -4.75
C HIS A 55 -9.21 -0.43 -3.57
N VAL A 56 -9.56 -1.17 -2.50
CA VAL A 56 -8.64 -1.34 -1.36
C VAL A 56 -7.38 -2.10 -1.79
N GLY A 57 -7.51 -3.19 -2.54
CA GLY A 57 -6.37 -4.00 -2.99
C GLY A 57 -5.38 -3.23 -3.87
N GLU A 58 -5.88 -2.32 -4.69
CA GLU A 58 -5.06 -1.49 -5.59
C GLU A 58 -4.29 -0.43 -4.81
N ASN A 59 -4.83 0.06 -3.69
CA ASN A 59 -4.29 1.26 -3.03
C ASN A 59 -3.73 1.01 -1.62
N VAL A 60 -3.97 -0.16 -1.00
CA VAL A 60 -3.59 -0.40 0.40
C VAL A 60 -2.11 -0.71 0.59
N VAL A 61 -1.50 0.01 1.53
CA VAL A 61 -0.18 -0.27 2.08
C VAL A 61 -0.22 -0.46 3.60
N THR A 62 0.79 -1.16 4.12
CA THR A 62 1.01 -1.38 5.54
C THR A 62 2.39 -0.88 5.94
N PHE A 63 2.42 0.12 6.80
CA PHE A 63 3.67 0.67 7.33
C PHE A 63 4.26 -0.23 8.43
N PRO A 64 5.60 -0.21 8.63
CA PRO A 64 6.28 -1.03 9.63
C PRO A 64 6.12 -0.43 11.03
N VAL A 65 4.91 -0.50 11.59
CA VAL A 65 4.61 -0.01 12.94
C VAL A 65 4.61 -1.17 13.93
N GLY A 66 5.43 -1.06 14.98
CA GLY A 66 5.54 -2.08 16.01
C GLY A 66 6.08 -1.50 17.32
N PRO A 67 6.12 -2.29 18.41
CA PRO A 67 6.39 -1.79 19.76
C PRO A 67 7.82 -1.28 19.99
N ARG A 68 8.74 -1.50 19.04
CA ARG A 68 10.12 -1.02 19.10
C ARG A 68 10.37 0.22 18.26
N LEU A 69 9.33 0.78 17.62
CA LEU A 69 9.45 1.99 16.83
C LEU A 69 9.67 3.17 17.80
N THR A 70 10.77 3.89 17.63
CA THR A 70 11.03 5.11 18.40
C THR A 70 10.22 6.27 17.84
N GLU A 71 10.10 7.34 18.61
CA GLU A 71 9.40 8.55 18.17
C GLU A 71 10.10 9.18 16.95
N GLU A 72 11.43 9.22 16.95
CA GLU A 72 12.21 9.75 15.81
C GLU A 72 12.03 8.90 14.55
N ALA A 73 11.92 7.57 14.70
CA ALA A 73 11.65 6.68 13.57
C ALA A 73 10.22 6.85 13.03
N LEU A 74 9.25 7.15 13.91
CA LEU A 74 7.88 7.45 13.51
C LEU A 74 7.80 8.81 12.80
N GLU A 75 8.47 9.84 13.31
CA GLU A 75 8.58 11.15 12.66
C GLU A 75 9.20 11.02 11.27
N TYR A 76 10.32 10.31 11.15
CA TYR A 76 10.97 10.05 9.86
C TYR A 76 10.05 9.32 8.88
N LEU A 77 9.25 8.35 9.37
CA LEU A 77 8.25 7.66 8.56
C LEU A 77 7.20 8.66 8.04
N VAL A 78 6.64 9.51 8.91
CA VAL A 78 5.62 10.51 8.52
C VAL A 78 6.19 11.50 7.52
N GLU A 79 7.37 12.08 7.79
CA GLU A 79 8.05 13.01 6.88
C GLU A 79 8.35 12.38 5.53
N SER A 80 8.80 11.13 5.52
CA SER A 80 9.04 10.37 4.30
C SER A 80 7.78 10.24 3.46
N VAL A 81 6.64 9.88 4.07
CA VAL A 81 5.35 9.79 3.37
C VAL A 81 4.93 11.14 2.81
N VAL A 82 4.97 12.20 3.62
CA VAL A 82 4.56 13.55 3.20
C VAL A 82 5.44 14.08 2.07
N SER A 83 6.75 13.81 2.09
CA SER A 83 7.67 14.25 1.03
C SER A 83 7.43 13.59 -0.33
N LEU A 84 6.68 12.48 -0.36
CA LEU A 84 6.30 11.79 -1.61
C LEU A 84 4.90 12.21 -2.09
N ALA A 85 4.13 12.95 -1.30
CA ALA A 85 2.87 13.54 -1.75
C ALA A 85 3.15 14.72 -2.69
N GLY A 86 2.33 14.84 -3.75
CA GLY A 86 2.45 15.86 -4.79
C GLY A 86 1.65 17.12 -4.48
#